data_AF-A0AAQ3UFP7-F1
#
_entry.id   AF-A0AAQ3UFP7-F1
#
_cell.length_a   1.000
_cell.length_b   1.000
_cell.length_c   1.000
_cell.angle_alpha   90.00
_cell.angle_beta   90.00
_cell.angle_gamma   90.00
#
_symmetry.space_group_name_H-M   'P 1'
#
loop_
_entity.id
_entity.type
_entity.pdbx_description
1 polymer ?
#
loop_
_entity_poly.entity_id
_entity_poly.type
_entity_poly.pdbx_seq_one_letter_code
_entity_poly.pdbx_strand_id
1 'polypeptide(L)'
;MRQRRWLELIKDYDMEIHYHPGKSNVVADTLSRKSFDNMVLGFMMPHELCEEFERLSLGFLHHTTAAAFEAEPTLEHEIRKHQKDDEKLQICVPNVDRIRKLILSEAHDTAYSIHPGSTKMYYDLKE
;
A
#
# COMPACT_ATOMS: atom_id res chain seq x y z
N MET A 1 2.42 6.16 -14.44
CA MET A 1 3.89 6.39 -14.48
C MET A 1 4.72 5.24 -13.89
N ARG A 2 4.35 4.57 -12.78
CA ARG A 2 5.13 3.44 -12.23
C ARG A 2 5.25 2.23 -13.16
N GLN A 3 4.15 1.78 -13.77
CA GLN A 3 4.16 0.59 -14.64
C GLN A 3 5.12 0.72 -15.84
N ARG A 4 5.18 1.90 -16.47
CA ARG A 4 6.10 2.17 -17.59
C ARG A 4 7.57 2.02 -17.21
N ARG A 5 7.95 2.48 -16.01
CA ARG A 5 9.31 2.31 -15.47
C ARG A 5 9.65 0.84 -15.19
N TRP A 6 8.69 0.05 -14.72
CA TRP A 6 8.91 -1.39 -14.49
C TRP A 6 9.09 -2.16 -15.81
N LEU A 7 8.34 -1.81 -16.86
CA LEU A 7 8.50 -2.42 -18.18
C LEU A 7 9.88 -2.15 -18.79
N GLU A 8 10.46 -0.97 -18.54
CA GLU A 8 11.82 -0.65 -18.98
C GLU A 8 12.89 -1.50 -18.30
N LEU A 9 12.65 -1.98 -17.07
CA LEU A 9 13.59 -2.82 -16.33
C LEU A 9 13.42 -4.30 -16.68
N ILE A 10 12.17 -4.78 -16.80
CA ILE A 10 11.87 -6.20 -17.06
C ILE A 10 12.37 -6.63 -18.44
N LYS A 11 12.40 -5.73 -19.43
CA LYS A 11 12.86 -6.03 -20.79
C LYS A 11 14.32 -6.52 -20.87
N ASP A 12 15.14 -6.20 -19.87
CA ASP A 12 16.57 -6.53 -19.84
C ASP A 12 16.81 -7.95 -19.29
N TYR A 13 15.75 -8.62 -18.80
CA TYR A 13 15.80 -9.99 -18.31
C TYR A 13 15.15 -10.95 -19.32
N ASP A 14 15.79 -12.09 -19.54
CA ASP A 14 15.22 -13.19 -20.33
C ASP A 14 14.22 -13.96 -19.45
N MET A 15 12.95 -13.54 -19.48
CA MET A 15 11.89 -14.14 -18.68
C MET A 15 10.52 -14.06 -19.36
N GLU A 16 9.67 -15.05 -19.06
CA GLU A 16 8.28 -15.10 -19.52
C GLU A 16 7.32 -14.83 -18.35
N ILE A 17 6.28 -14.03 -18.60
CA ILE A 17 5.27 -13.68 -17.60
C ILE A 17 4.12 -14.69 -17.66
N HIS A 18 4.01 -15.54 -16.64
CA HIS A 18 2.95 -16.53 -16.51
C HIS A 18 1.99 -16.16 -15.37
N TYR A 19 0.68 -16.15 -15.66
CA TYR A 19 -0.34 -15.95 -14.63
C TYR A 19 -0.60 -17.26 -13.88
N HIS A 20 -0.47 -17.22 -12.55
CA HIS A 20 -0.77 -18.36 -11.69
C HIS A 20 -1.95 -18.06 -10.76
N PRO A 21 -3.02 -18.87 -10.79
CA PRO A 21 -4.16 -18.70 -9.88
C PRO A 21 -3.74 -18.98 -8.42
N GLY A 22 -4.40 -18.34 -7.47
CA GLY A 22 -3.96 -18.22 -6.07
C GLY A 22 -3.59 -19.53 -5.34
N LYS A 23 -4.13 -20.69 -5.76
CA LYS A 23 -3.72 -22.01 -5.20
C LYS A 23 -2.26 -22.37 -5.49
N SER A 24 -1.67 -21.85 -6.56
CA SER A 24 -0.24 -22.01 -6.87
C SER A 24 0.63 -20.93 -6.23
N ASN A 25 0.02 -19.87 -5.69
CA ASN A 25 0.72 -18.75 -5.06
C ASN A 25 0.94 -18.95 -3.55
N VAL A 26 0.59 -20.12 -3.00
CA VAL A 26 0.57 -20.37 -1.55
C VAL A 26 1.91 -20.08 -0.88
N VAL A 27 3.04 -20.38 -1.54
CA VAL A 27 4.38 -20.08 -1.00
C VAL A 27 4.63 -18.57 -0.95
N ALA A 28 4.35 -17.85 -2.04
CA ALA A 28 4.53 -16.39 -2.08
C ALA A 28 3.56 -15.66 -1.14
N ASP A 29 2.32 -16.12 -1.05
CA ASP A 29 1.31 -15.62 -0.12
C ASP A 29 1.71 -15.88 1.34
N THR A 30 2.27 -17.05 1.64
CA THR A 30 2.76 -17.38 3.00
C THR A 30 3.97 -16.53 3.36
N LEU A 31 4.91 -16.33 2.44
CA LEU A 31 6.11 -15.52 2.67
C LEU A 31 5.80 -14.02 2.79
N SER A 32 4.89 -13.49 1.97
CA SER A 32 4.49 -12.07 2.01
C SER A 32 3.79 -11.68 3.31
N ARG A 33 3.14 -12.64 3.98
CA ARG A 33 2.43 -12.43 5.26
C ARG A 33 3.33 -12.56 6.50
N LYS A 34 4.56 -13.03 6.36
CA LYS A 34 5.44 -13.40 7.49
C LYS A 34 6.37 -12.29 7.99
N SER A 35 6.10 -11.04 7.62
CA SER A 35 6.95 -9.90 7.95
C SER A 35 6.95 -9.55 9.45
N PHE A 36 5.81 -9.70 10.12
CA PHE A 36 5.66 -9.28 11.52
C PHE A 36 6.30 -10.25 12.53
N ASP A 37 6.24 -11.56 12.28
CA ASP A 37 6.76 -12.58 13.21
C ASP A 37 8.30 -12.66 13.24
N ASN A 38 8.96 -12.37 12.11
CA ASN A 38 10.43 -12.35 12.04
C ASN A 38 11.04 -11.19 12.86
N MET A 39 10.29 -10.10 13.06
CA MET A 39 10.73 -8.96 13.87
C MET A 39 10.79 -9.33 15.36
N VAL A 40 9.73 -9.96 15.89
CA VAL A 40 9.64 -10.32 17.30
C VAL A 40 10.65 -11.41 17.68
N LEU A 41 10.88 -12.38 16.79
CA LEU A 41 11.85 -13.45 17.01
C LEU A 41 13.30 -12.95 17.06
N GLY A 42 13.67 -11.97 16.22
CA GLY A 42 15.03 -11.42 16.19
C GLY A 42 15.47 -10.72 17.49
N PHE A 43 14.55 -10.05 18.19
CA PHE A 43 14.84 -9.40 19.48
C PHE A 43 14.88 -10.36 20.68
N MET A 44 14.43 -11.60 20.49
CA MET A 44 14.35 -12.63 21.54
C MET A 44 15.33 -13.79 21.32
N MET A 45 16.35 -13.60 20.50
CA MET A 45 17.33 -14.65 20.21
C MET A 45 18.26 -14.86 21.43
N PRO A 46 18.51 -16.13 21.83
CA PRO A 46 19.56 -16.43 22.79
C PRO A 46 20.93 -15.94 22.31
N HIS A 47 21.77 -15.49 23.24
CA HIS A 47 23.10 -14.91 22.94
C HIS A 47 23.97 -15.81 22.07
N GLU A 48 24.00 -17.11 22.36
CA GLU A 48 24.77 -18.12 21.61
C GLU A 48 24.36 -18.15 20.13
N LEU A 49 23.07 -17.97 19.84
CA LEU A 49 22.57 -17.98 18.48
C LEU A 49 22.89 -16.68 17.74
N CYS A 50 22.98 -15.55 18.45
CA CYS A 50 23.48 -14.30 17.89
C CYS A 50 24.95 -14.41 17.48
N GLU A 51 25.79 -15.03 18.31
CA GLU A 51 27.20 -15.27 17.99
C GLU A 51 27.37 -16.16 16.76
N GLU A 52 26.55 -17.21 16.61
CA GLU A 52 26.58 -18.07 15.42
C GLU A 52 26.16 -17.31 14.14
N PHE A 53 25.19 -16.42 14.24
CA PHE A 53 24.78 -15.55 13.13
C PHE A 53 25.91 -14.61 12.71
N GLU A 54 26.55 -13.94 13.67
CA GLU A 54 27.72 -13.10 13.40
C GLU A 54 28.87 -13.90 12.78
N ARG A 55 29.17 -15.09 13.32
CA ARG A 55 30.21 -15.99 12.80
C ARG A 55 29.93 -16.42 11.36
N LEU A 56 28.67 -16.61 11.00
CA LEU A 56 28.23 -16.98 9.65
C LEU A 56 28.00 -15.76 8.74
N SER A 57 28.25 -14.54 9.23
CA SER A 57 27.91 -13.28 8.52
C SER A 57 26.43 -13.21 8.10
N LEU A 58 25.56 -13.81 8.91
CA LEU A 58 24.12 -13.79 8.75
C LEU A 58 23.52 -12.72 9.65
N GLY A 59 22.52 -12.01 9.16
CA GLY A 59 21.75 -11.06 9.94
C GLY A 59 20.30 -11.08 9.51
N PHE A 60 19.38 -10.80 10.43
CA PHE A 60 18.02 -10.49 10.04
C PHE A 60 18.04 -9.14 9.33
N LEU A 61 17.59 -9.11 8.07
CA LEU A 61 17.20 -7.85 7.44
C LEU A 61 16.03 -7.28 8.25
N HIS A 62 16.28 -6.18 8.96
CA HIS A 62 15.24 -5.36 9.59
C HIS A 62 14.39 -4.74 8.48
N HIS A 63 13.48 -5.53 7.91
CA HIS A 63 12.62 -5.14 6.80
C HIS A 63 11.44 -4.29 7.29
N THR A 64 11.71 -3.27 8.10
CA THR A 64 10.74 -2.22 8.44
C THR A 64 11.35 -0.84 8.57
N THR A 65 12.66 -0.68 8.38
CA THR A 65 13.18 0.59 7.87
C THR A 65 13.40 0.47 6.37
N ALA A 66 12.36 0.06 5.64
CA ALA A 66 12.02 0.98 4.56
C ALA A 66 11.80 2.29 5.31
N ALA A 67 12.75 3.25 5.21
CA ALA A 67 12.34 4.64 5.34
C ALA A 67 11.09 4.67 4.48
N ALA A 68 9.92 4.79 5.12
CA ALA A 68 8.67 4.86 4.39
C ALA A 68 8.85 6.14 3.61
N PHE A 69 9.34 5.99 2.38
CA PHE A 69 9.42 7.06 1.43
C PHE A 69 7.97 7.16 0.96
N GLU A 70 7.14 7.69 1.84
CA GLU A 70 5.91 8.34 1.48
C GLU A 70 6.36 9.53 0.63
N ALA A 71 6.61 9.24 -0.64
CA ALA A 71 6.55 10.25 -1.67
C ALA A 71 5.09 10.68 -1.71
N GLU A 72 4.68 11.55 -0.78
CA GLU A 72 3.53 12.39 -1.01
C GLU A 72 3.80 13.13 -2.32
N PRO A 73 2.91 13.04 -3.32
CA PRO A 73 3.02 13.89 -4.49
C PRO A 73 3.09 15.33 -3.98
N THR A 74 4.16 16.06 -4.31
CA THR A 74 4.32 17.45 -3.86
C THR A 74 3.10 18.29 -4.23
N LEU A 75 2.48 18.01 -5.37
CA LEU A 75 1.23 18.64 -5.78
C LEU A 75 0.06 18.33 -4.84
N GLU A 76 -0.10 17.10 -4.38
CA GLU A 76 -1.17 16.73 -3.44
C GLU A 76 -0.98 17.43 -2.10
N HIS A 77 0.26 17.46 -1.60
CA HIS A 77 0.62 18.17 -0.38
C HIS A 77 0.31 19.68 -0.49
N GLU A 78 0.73 20.31 -1.59
CA GLU A 78 0.47 21.73 -1.84
C GLU A 78 -1.02 22.03 -2.02
N ILE A 79 -1.77 21.16 -2.72
CA ILE A 79 -3.22 21.28 -2.84
C ILE A 79 -3.86 21.22 -1.46
N ARG A 80 -3.56 20.19 -0.64
CA ARG A 80 -4.13 20.05 0.70
C ARG A 80 -3.79 21.24 1.60
N LYS A 81 -2.57 21.77 1.51
CA LYS A 81 -2.13 22.94 2.26
C LYS A 81 -2.96 24.16 1.91
N HIS A 82 -3.08 24.49 0.62
CA HIS A 82 -3.81 25.69 0.19
C HIS A 82 -5.34 25.54 0.33
N GLN A 83 -5.89 24.33 0.21
CA GLN A 83 -7.33 24.07 0.41
C GLN A 83 -7.77 24.27 1.87
N LYS A 84 -6.88 24.09 2.85
CA LYS A 84 -7.21 24.35 4.27
C LYS A 84 -7.49 25.83 4.53
N ASP A 85 -6.77 26.71 3.85
CA ASP A 85 -6.87 28.16 4.04
C ASP A 85 -7.88 28.83 3.08
N ASP A 86 -8.46 28.08 2.14
CA ASP A 86 -9.45 28.60 1.19
C ASP A 86 -10.87 28.57 1.79
N GLU A 87 -11.35 29.73 2.23
CA GLU A 87 -12.70 29.92 2.77
C GLU A 87 -13.82 29.48 1.81
N LYS A 88 -13.59 29.49 0.50
CA LYS A 88 -14.60 29.04 -0.49
C LYS A 88 -14.71 27.52 -0.55
N LEU A 89 -13.68 26.80 -0.11
CA LEU A 89 -13.62 25.34 -0.11
C LEU A 89 -13.95 24.73 1.26
N GLN A 90 -14.03 25.56 2.31
CA GLN A 90 -14.47 25.11 3.63
C GLN A 90 -15.98 24.86 3.67
N ILE A 91 -16.38 23.59 3.50
CA ILE A 91 -17.76 23.16 3.71
C ILE A 91 -17.90 22.65 5.16
N CYS A 92 -18.64 23.39 5.98
CA CYS A 92 -18.96 22.98 7.34
C CYS A 92 -20.21 22.08 7.34
N VAL A 93 -20.04 20.82 7.74
CA VAL A 93 -21.18 19.91 7.99
C VAL A 93 -21.69 20.15 9.42
N PRO A 94 -22.96 20.55 9.62
CA PRO A 94 -23.52 20.76 10.95
C PRO A 94 -23.40 19.49 11.80
N ASN A 95 -23.05 19.64 13.08
CA ASN A 95 -22.90 18.52 14.01
C ASN A 95 -24.25 17.98 14.52
N VAL A 96 -25.12 17.61 13.59
CA VAL A 96 -26.44 17.04 13.84
C VAL A 96 -26.49 15.66 13.19
N ASP A 97 -26.60 14.60 14.00
CA ASP A 97 -26.42 13.23 13.53
C ASP A 97 -27.32 12.85 12.35
N ARG A 98 -28.58 13.31 12.36
CA ARG A 98 -29.51 13.06 11.26
C ARG A 98 -29.05 13.68 9.94
N ILE A 99 -28.58 14.93 9.99
CA ILE A 99 -28.12 15.68 8.81
C ILE A 99 -26.82 15.07 8.30
N ARG A 100 -25.89 14.74 9.21
CA ARG A 100 -24.61 14.09 8.86
C ARG A 100 -24.84 12.75 8.16
N LYS A 101 -25.75 11.91 8.68
CA LYS A 101 -26.11 10.62 8.06
C LYS A 101 -26.70 10.79 6.67
N LEU A 102 -27.60 11.77 6.49
CA LEU A 102 -28.21 12.06 5.18
C LEU A 102 -27.17 12.53 4.15
N ILE A 103 -26.24 13.41 4.55
CA ILE A 103 -25.18 13.90 3.66
C ILE A 103 -24.26 12.74 3.26
N LEU A 104 -23.88 11.88 4.21
CA LEU A 104 -23.02 10.72 3.93
C LEU A 104 -23.71 9.69 3.02
N SER A 105 -25.00 9.40 3.24
CA SER A 105 -25.74 8.48 2.37
C SER A 105 -25.90 9.03 0.96
N GLU A 106 -26.29 10.30 0.82
CA GLU A 106 -26.41 10.95 -0.49
C GLU A 106 -25.07 10.95 -1.23
N ALA A 107 -23.98 11.33 -0.56
CA ALA A 107 -22.65 11.34 -1.16
C ALA A 107 -22.21 9.94 -1.63
N HIS A 108 -22.48 8.89 -0.83
CA HIS A 108 -22.17 7.51 -1.19
C HIS A 108 -23.00 7.00 -2.38
N ASP A 109 -24.29 7.35 -2.43
CA ASP A 109 -25.25 6.81 -3.39
C ASP A 109 -25.36 7.62 -4.69
N THR A 110 -24.73 8.80 -4.76
CA THR A 110 -24.71 9.62 -5.98
C THR A 110 -24.05 8.90 -7.16
N ALA A 111 -24.56 9.15 -8.37
CA ALA A 111 -23.97 8.61 -9.62
C ALA A 111 -22.54 9.12 -9.90
N TYR A 112 -22.11 10.18 -9.21
CA TYR A 112 -20.75 10.71 -9.24
C TYR A 112 -19.84 10.11 -8.17
N SER A 113 -20.38 9.23 -7.31
CA SER A 113 -19.60 8.48 -6.35
C SER A 113 -18.69 7.51 -7.10
N ILE A 114 -17.42 7.90 -7.23
CA ILE A 114 -16.38 7.05 -7.80
C ILE A 114 -15.98 6.09 -6.67
N HIS A 115 -16.83 5.10 -6.41
CA HIS A 115 -16.42 3.90 -5.68
C HIS A 115 -15.80 2.95 -6.71
N PRO A 116 -14.45 2.89 -6.84
CA PRO A 116 -13.82 1.76 -7.49
C PRO A 116 -14.00 0.56 -6.54
N GLY A 117 -15.16 -0.09 -6.61
CA GLY A 117 -15.30 -1.43 -6.09
C GLY A 117 -14.23 -2.32 -6.73
N SER A 118 -13.76 -3.32 -5.99
CA SER A 118 -12.75 -4.29 -6.43
C SER A 118 -13.03 -4.89 -7.82
N THR A 119 -14.30 -4.98 -8.20
CA THR A 119 -14.78 -5.46 -9.51
C THR A 119 -14.41 -4.55 -10.68
N LYS A 120 -14.29 -3.23 -10.49
CA LYS A 120 -14.03 -2.26 -11.58
C LYS A 120 -12.54 -2.17 -11.98
N MET A 121 -11.63 -2.62 -11.11
CA MET A 121 -10.19 -2.66 -11.41
C MET A 121 -9.81 -3.65 -12.52
N TYR A 122 -10.60 -4.71 -12.72
CA TYR A 122 -10.22 -5.79 -13.64
C TYR A 122 -10.56 -5.50 -15.11
N TYR A 123 -11.55 -4.63 -15.36
CA TYR A 123 -12.02 -4.33 -16.72
C TYR A 123 -11.17 -3.29 -17.45
N ASP A 124 -10.54 -2.35 -16.73
CA ASP A 124 -9.66 -1.33 -17.32
C ASP A 124 -8.27 -1.89 -17.73
N LEU A 125 -7.96 -3.15 -17.39
CA LEU A 125 -6.71 -3.83 -17.76
C LEU A 125 -6.82 -4.65 -19.06
N LYS A 126 -7.96 -4.55 -19.76
CA LYS A 126 -8.25 -5.37 -20.96
C LYS A 126 -8.46 -4.57 -22.26
N GLU A 127 -8.05 -3.30 -22.30
CA GLU A 127 -7.85 -2.55 -23.55
C GLU A 127 -6.37 -2.31 -23.84
#